data_AF-A0A929VFG8-F1
#
_entry.id   AF-A0A929VFG8-F1
#
_cell.length_a   1.000
_cell.length_b   1.000
_cell.length_c   1.000
_cell.angle_alpha   90.00
_cell.angle_beta   90.00
_cell.angle_gamma   90.00
#
_symmetry.space_group_name_H-M   'P 1'
#
loop_
_entity.id
_entity.type
_entity.pdbx_description
1 polymer ?
#
loop_
_entity_poly.entity_id
_entity_poly.type
_entity_poly.pdbx_seq_one_letter_code
_entity_poly.pdbx_strand_id
1 'polypeptide(L)'
;VGLLGMLLLAIAPWHILLTRWTLDYGLIPFTFGLAILVLMKAARKKSTGLYVLASALAALNMYSYGSANIVIPAFLLLSVFFLMRGKILSVRQLFLCMLMFLLVCAPLFLFYFINVCKLPEIITPFFSVERFRSDHTASVFLSFSDLFLRGEGIKNSKELLLYLSVGVENGEYYTYMPGYWTFYVFTFPVTLIGFVVSLKRMRKGRREATRKEQDAATDLCSDSDSPSGTVAAEEIVFAAFLASFLFGLTVRISINHIIMVYLPLL
;
A
#
# COMPACT_ATOMS: atom_id res chain seq x y z
N VAL A 1 -1.75 -9.88 -22.45
CA VAL A 1 -1.01 -8.90 -21.61
C VAL A 1 -0.83 -9.40 -20.18
N GLY A 2 -1.89 -9.78 -19.46
CA GLY A 2 -1.77 -10.26 -18.05
C GLY A 2 -0.83 -11.45 -17.85
N LEU A 3 -0.86 -12.47 -18.72
CA LEU A 3 0.08 -13.61 -18.65
C LEU A 3 1.55 -13.19 -18.80
N LEU A 4 1.84 -12.25 -19.69
CA LEU A 4 3.19 -11.75 -19.89
C LEU A 4 3.67 -10.98 -18.66
N GLY A 5 2.80 -10.18 -18.05
CA GLY A 5 3.08 -9.49 -16.78
C GLY A 5 3.37 -10.47 -15.63
N MET A 6 2.56 -11.53 -15.48
CA MET A 6 2.79 -12.57 -14.48
C MET A 6 4.09 -13.33 -14.72
N LEU A 7 4.41 -13.65 -15.98
CA LEU A 7 5.68 -14.29 -16.34
C LEU A 7 6.87 -13.40 -15.96
N LEU A 8 6.85 -12.12 -16.38
CA LEU A 8 7.91 -11.16 -16.07
C LEU A 8 8.08 -10.95 -14.56
N LEU A 9 6.99 -10.94 -13.79
CA LEU A 9 7.03 -10.88 -12.33
C LEU A 9 7.65 -12.15 -11.73
N ALA A 10 7.26 -13.33 -12.20
CA ALA A 10 7.77 -14.60 -11.67
C ALA A 10 9.28 -14.76 -11.85
N ILE A 11 9.83 -14.25 -12.97
CA ILE A 11 11.28 -14.26 -13.24
C ILE A 11 12.01 -12.99 -12.77
N ALA A 12 11.32 -12.05 -12.12
CA ALA A 12 11.93 -10.81 -11.66
C ALA A 12 12.96 -11.11 -10.54
N PRO A 13 14.19 -10.55 -10.61
CA PRO A 13 15.26 -10.83 -9.65
C PRO A 13 14.84 -10.59 -8.19
N TRP A 14 14.16 -9.48 -7.92
CA TRP A 14 13.66 -9.18 -6.58
C TRP A 14 12.61 -10.19 -6.08
N HIS A 15 11.75 -10.74 -6.95
CA HIS A 15 10.72 -11.70 -6.58
C HIS A 15 11.32 -13.08 -6.28
N ILE A 16 12.37 -13.46 -7.03
CA ILE A 16 13.16 -14.66 -6.75
C ILE A 16 13.91 -14.51 -5.42
N LEU A 17 14.52 -13.34 -5.15
CA LEU A 17 15.19 -13.07 -3.89
C LEU A 17 14.20 -13.09 -2.71
N LEU A 18 13.02 -12.47 -2.86
CA LEU A 18 11.96 -12.47 -1.85
C LEU A 18 11.48 -13.87 -1.48
N THR A 19 11.35 -14.77 -2.47
CA THR A 19 10.86 -16.14 -2.25
C THR A 19 11.96 -17.08 -1.78
N ARG A 20 13.21 -16.78 -2.11
CA ARG A 20 14.39 -17.53 -1.66
C ARG A 20 14.69 -17.30 -0.18
N TRP A 21 14.55 -16.07 0.29
CA TRP A 21 14.82 -15.70 1.67
C TRP A 21 13.48 -15.53 2.39
N THR A 22 13.15 -16.45 3.30
CA THR A 22 11.90 -16.41 4.10
C THR A 22 11.95 -15.28 5.14
N LEU A 23 11.96 -14.04 4.65
CA LEU A 23 12.01 -12.84 5.44
C LEU A 23 10.60 -12.39 5.79
N ASP A 24 10.44 -11.79 6.96
CA ASP A 24 9.14 -11.45 7.57
C ASP A 24 8.26 -10.58 6.67
N TYR A 25 8.89 -9.75 5.83
CA TYR A 25 8.23 -8.88 4.86
C TYR A 25 7.78 -9.58 3.56
N GLY A 26 8.13 -10.85 3.35
CA GLY A 26 7.86 -11.60 2.12
C GLY A 26 6.36 -11.76 1.81
N LEU A 27 5.51 -11.67 2.83
CA LEU A 27 4.06 -11.77 2.68
C LEU A 27 3.44 -10.52 2.06
N ILE A 28 4.07 -9.35 2.24
CA ILE A 28 3.50 -8.03 1.90
C ILE A 28 3.09 -7.93 0.42
N PRO A 29 3.94 -8.27 -0.58
CA PRO A 29 3.56 -8.20 -2.00
C PRO A 29 2.31 -8.99 -2.35
N PHE A 30 2.16 -10.17 -1.76
CA PHE A 30 1.00 -11.02 -2.00
C PHE A 30 -0.25 -10.49 -1.30
N THR A 31 -0.17 -10.25 0.01
CA THR A 31 -1.35 -9.85 0.81
C THR A 31 -1.81 -8.43 0.47
N PHE A 32 -0.90 -7.51 0.13
CA PHE A 32 -1.26 -6.13 -0.24
C PHE A 32 -1.83 -6.09 -1.66
N GLY A 33 -1.21 -6.78 -2.61
CA GLY A 33 -1.75 -6.91 -3.98
C GLY A 33 -3.15 -7.55 -3.98
N LEU A 34 -3.36 -8.59 -3.19
CA LEU A 34 -4.67 -9.21 -3.02
C LEU A 34 -5.70 -8.25 -2.41
N ALA A 35 -5.32 -7.48 -1.39
CA ALA A 35 -6.19 -6.47 -0.80
C ALA A 35 -6.62 -5.41 -1.83
N ILE A 36 -5.69 -4.92 -2.67
CA ILE A 36 -5.99 -3.96 -3.75
C ILE A 36 -6.95 -4.58 -4.77
N LEU A 37 -6.69 -5.82 -5.21
CA LEU A 37 -7.55 -6.54 -6.17
C LEU A 37 -8.98 -6.73 -5.65
N VAL A 38 -9.12 -7.17 -4.39
CA VAL A 38 -10.43 -7.36 -3.76
C VAL A 38 -11.13 -6.01 -3.58
N LEU A 39 -10.42 -4.96 -3.21
CA LEU A 39 -10.97 -3.61 -3.07
C LEU A 39 -11.45 -3.04 -4.41
N MET A 40 -10.68 -3.21 -5.49
CA MET A 40 -11.11 -2.84 -6.84
C MET A 40 -12.36 -3.61 -7.27
N LYS A 41 -12.41 -4.92 -6.98
CA LYS A 41 -13.58 -5.75 -7.28
C LYS A 41 -14.80 -5.33 -6.44
N ALA A 42 -14.58 -4.93 -5.18
CA ALA A 42 -15.60 -4.39 -4.30
C ALA A 42 -16.16 -3.07 -4.84
N ALA A 43 -15.30 -2.17 -5.31
CA ALA A 43 -15.70 -0.90 -5.94
C ALA A 43 -16.53 -1.09 -7.20
N ARG A 44 -16.18 -2.08 -8.04
CA ARG A 44 -16.94 -2.40 -9.26
C ARG A 44 -18.29 -3.06 -8.97
N LYS A 45 -18.33 -4.03 -8.05
CA LYS A 45 -19.56 -4.78 -7.70
C LYS A 45 -20.43 -4.10 -6.64
N LYS A 46 -19.94 -3.03 -5.99
CA LYS A 46 -20.56 -2.34 -4.84
C LYS A 46 -20.98 -3.30 -3.70
N SER A 47 -20.26 -4.42 -3.55
CA SER A 47 -20.62 -5.48 -2.60
C SER A 47 -20.00 -5.23 -1.22
N THR A 48 -20.85 -5.17 -0.19
CA THR A 48 -20.42 -4.96 1.20
C THR A 48 -19.47 -6.06 1.71
N GLY A 49 -19.71 -7.31 1.34
CA GLY A 49 -18.86 -8.44 1.78
C GLY A 49 -17.44 -8.36 1.21
N LEU A 50 -17.28 -7.87 -0.02
CA LEU A 50 -15.96 -7.70 -0.62
C LEU A 50 -15.19 -6.54 0.00
N TYR A 51 -15.87 -5.47 0.42
CA TYR A 51 -15.22 -4.37 1.15
C TYR A 51 -14.70 -4.82 2.51
N VAL A 52 -15.50 -5.61 3.24
CA VAL A 52 -15.09 -6.21 4.51
C VAL A 52 -13.92 -7.17 4.34
N LEU A 53 -13.94 -8.00 3.29
CA LEU A 53 -12.82 -8.89 2.99
C LEU A 53 -11.55 -8.10 2.65
N ALA A 54 -11.67 -7.02 1.87
CA ALA A 54 -10.54 -6.14 1.56
C ALA A 54 -9.96 -5.49 2.82
N SER A 55 -10.80 -5.05 3.76
CA SER A 55 -10.31 -4.44 5.02
C SER A 55 -9.64 -5.47 5.93
N ALA A 56 -10.14 -6.71 5.97
CA ALA A 56 -9.51 -7.81 6.71
C ALA A 56 -8.14 -8.19 6.11
N LEU A 57 -8.03 -8.29 4.78
CA LEU A 57 -6.76 -8.55 4.10
C LEU A 57 -5.76 -7.40 4.28
N ALA A 58 -6.24 -6.15 4.24
CA ALA A 58 -5.41 -4.99 4.55
C ALA A 58 -4.93 -5.04 6.01
N ALA A 59 -5.80 -5.31 6.97
CA ALA A 59 -5.42 -5.48 8.38
C ALA A 59 -4.37 -6.58 8.58
N LEU A 60 -4.48 -7.70 7.86
CA LEU A 60 -3.49 -8.78 7.93
C LEU A 60 -2.09 -8.33 7.48
N ASN A 61 -1.99 -7.39 6.53
CA ASN A 61 -0.69 -6.85 6.10
C ASN A 61 0.06 -6.11 7.23
N MET A 62 -0.64 -5.55 8.22
CA MET A 62 -0.01 -4.86 9.35
C MET A 62 0.81 -5.82 10.23
N TYR A 63 0.49 -7.11 10.21
CA TYR A 63 1.25 -8.13 10.94
C TYR A 63 2.58 -8.51 10.28
N SER A 64 2.77 -8.19 9.00
CA SER A 64 3.96 -8.62 8.26
C SER A 64 5.19 -7.83 8.65
N TYR A 65 5.09 -6.50 8.78
CA TYR A 65 6.24 -5.68 9.13
C TYR A 65 5.84 -4.33 9.74
N GLY A 66 6.73 -3.75 10.56
CA GLY A 66 6.51 -2.45 11.18
C GLY A 66 6.28 -1.30 10.19
N SER A 67 6.80 -1.40 8.96
CA SER A 67 6.54 -0.45 7.88
C SER A 67 5.09 -0.50 7.39
N ALA A 68 4.48 -1.69 7.38
CA ALA A 68 3.09 -1.88 6.99
C ALA A 68 2.12 -1.18 7.93
N ASN A 69 2.50 -0.98 9.19
CA ASN A 69 1.69 -0.27 10.17
C ASN A 69 1.45 1.20 9.82
N ILE A 70 2.21 1.77 8.87
CA ILE A 70 2.01 3.14 8.40
C ILE A 70 1.47 3.14 6.97
N VAL A 71 2.06 2.34 6.07
CA VAL A 71 1.64 2.29 4.66
C VAL A 71 0.18 1.88 4.53
N ILE A 72 -0.23 0.83 5.24
CA ILE A 72 -1.56 0.25 5.09
C ILE A 72 -2.65 1.21 5.60
N PRO A 73 -2.55 1.80 6.82
CA PRO A 73 -3.52 2.81 7.24
C PRO A 73 -3.57 4.02 6.32
N ALA A 74 -2.42 4.50 5.82
CA ALA A 74 -2.37 5.62 4.87
C ALA A 74 -3.07 5.28 3.55
N PHE A 75 -2.82 4.08 3.00
CA PHE A 75 -3.50 3.57 1.81
C PHE A 75 -5.01 3.46 2.01
N LEU A 76 -5.45 2.89 3.14
CA LEU A 76 -6.88 2.74 3.43
C LEU A 76 -7.56 4.11 3.59
N LEU A 77 -6.94 5.05 4.30
CA LEU A 77 -7.48 6.39 4.49
C LEU A 77 -7.63 7.14 3.16
N LEU A 78 -6.62 7.04 2.30
CA LEU A 78 -6.64 7.66 0.98
C LEU A 78 -7.68 6.97 0.06
N SER A 79 -7.80 5.64 0.13
CA SER A 79 -8.81 4.88 -0.61
C SER A 79 -10.22 5.24 -0.16
N VAL A 80 -10.47 5.31 1.15
CA VAL A 80 -11.77 5.74 1.71
C VAL A 80 -12.11 7.16 1.25
N PHE A 81 -11.12 8.08 1.27
CA PHE A 81 -11.31 9.44 0.78
C PHE A 81 -11.77 9.46 -0.69
N PHE A 82 -11.12 8.71 -1.58
CA PHE A 82 -11.53 8.64 -2.98
C PHE A 82 -12.91 7.97 -3.16
N LEU A 83 -13.14 6.84 -2.50
CA LEU A 83 -14.39 6.08 -2.62
C LEU A 83 -15.62 6.85 -2.09
N MET A 84 -15.46 7.60 -0.99
CA MET A 84 -16.48 8.48 -0.44
C MET A 84 -16.74 9.67 -1.36
N ARG A 85 -15.69 10.24 -1.97
CA ARG A 85 -15.80 11.35 -2.91
C ARG A 85 -16.53 10.94 -4.20
N GLY A 86 -16.38 9.69 -4.63
CA GLY A 86 -17.16 9.10 -5.73
C GLY A 86 -18.57 8.65 -5.34
N LYS A 87 -18.99 8.79 -4.07
CA LYS A 87 -20.26 8.27 -3.51
C LYS A 87 -20.50 6.76 -3.76
N ILE A 88 -19.42 5.99 -3.91
CA ILE A 88 -19.51 4.54 -4.18
C ILE A 88 -19.60 3.75 -2.89
N LEU A 89 -18.99 4.28 -1.83
CA LEU A 89 -18.99 3.68 -0.50
C LEU A 89 -20.06 4.33 0.38
N SER A 90 -20.93 3.51 0.97
CA SER A 90 -21.89 3.97 1.98
C SER A 90 -21.24 4.09 3.36
N VAL A 91 -21.70 5.03 4.18
CA VAL A 91 -21.26 5.19 5.59
C VAL A 91 -21.47 3.89 6.39
N ARG A 92 -22.53 3.12 6.10
CA ARG A 92 -22.77 1.82 6.74
C ARG A 92 -21.68 0.79 6.38
N GLN A 93 -21.27 0.76 5.11
CA GLN A 93 -20.21 -0.12 4.63
C GLN A 93 -18.86 0.29 5.23
N LEU A 94 -18.59 1.59 5.33
CA LEU A 94 -17.39 2.11 5.98
C LEU A 94 -17.31 1.67 7.45
N PHE A 95 -18.42 1.76 8.19
CA PHE A 95 -18.46 1.30 9.59
C PHE A 95 -18.15 -0.19 9.73
N LEU A 96 -18.73 -1.04 8.87
CA LEU A 96 -18.43 -2.48 8.83
C LEU A 96 -16.95 -2.77 8.51
N CYS A 97 -16.37 -2.02 7.57
CA CYS A 97 -14.96 -2.16 7.22
C CYS A 97 -14.03 -1.76 8.38
N MET A 98 -14.35 -0.65 9.04
CA MET A 98 -13.65 -0.16 10.24
C MET A 98 -13.72 -1.17 11.37
N LEU A 99 -14.91 -1.72 11.65
CA LEU A 99 -15.10 -2.73 12.68
C LEU A 99 -14.26 -3.98 12.41
N MET A 100 -14.26 -4.46 11.16
CA MET A 100 -13.49 -5.64 10.78
C MET A 100 -11.98 -5.39 10.79
N PHE A 101 -11.53 -4.22 10.35
CA PHE A 101 -10.13 -3.81 10.47
C PHE A 101 -9.69 -3.77 11.93
N LEU A 102 -10.50 -3.16 12.81
CA LEU A 102 -10.20 -3.06 14.24
C LEU A 102 -10.19 -4.43 14.91
N LEU A 103 -11.11 -5.32 14.55
CA LEU A 103 -11.17 -6.69 15.07
C LEU A 103 -9.92 -7.48 14.70
N VAL A 104 -9.48 -7.42 13.45
CA VAL A 104 -8.27 -8.12 12.99
C VAL A 104 -7.01 -7.51 13.59
N CYS A 105 -6.94 -6.18 13.73
CA CYS A 105 -5.78 -5.48 14.32
C CYS A 105 -5.82 -5.41 15.86
N ALA A 106 -6.87 -5.87 16.53
CA ALA A 106 -7.00 -5.75 17.98
C ALA A 106 -5.83 -6.37 18.76
N PRO A 107 -5.34 -7.58 18.43
CA PRO A 107 -4.15 -8.14 19.07
C PRO A 107 -2.91 -7.25 18.92
N LEU A 108 -2.71 -6.71 17.71
CA LEU A 108 -1.59 -5.82 17.41
C LEU A 108 -1.68 -4.48 18.16
N PHE A 109 -2.88 -3.90 18.28
CA PHE A 109 -3.09 -2.67 19.04
C PHE A 109 -2.92 -2.88 20.54
N LEU A 110 -3.36 -4.03 21.07
CA LEU A 110 -3.12 -4.39 22.47
C LEU A 110 -1.61 -4.50 22.73
N PHE A 111 -0.88 -5.14 21.83
CA PHE A 111 0.58 -5.22 21.90
C PHE A 111 1.24 -3.84 21.90
N TYR A 112 0.87 -2.95 20.98
CA TYR A 112 1.40 -1.59 20.96
C TYR A 112 1.01 -0.78 22.20
N PHE A 113 -0.21 -0.93 22.69
CA PHE A 113 -0.69 -0.24 23.89
C PHE A 113 0.13 -0.61 25.13
N ILE A 114 0.41 -1.91 25.34
CA ILE A 114 1.24 -2.38 26.46
C ILE A 114 2.65 -1.81 26.38
N ASN A 115 3.24 -1.80 25.19
CA ASN A 115 4.60 -1.33 24.98
C ASN A 115 4.72 0.20 25.12
N VAL A 116 3.78 0.97 24.57
CA VAL A 116 3.76 2.45 24.67
C VAL A 116 3.47 2.90 26.10
N CYS A 117 2.49 2.28 26.77
CA CYS A 117 2.14 2.61 28.15
C CYS A 117 3.06 1.96 29.19
N LYS A 118 4.06 1.18 28.75
CA LYS A 118 5.03 0.46 29.61
C LYS A 118 4.35 -0.40 30.68
N LEU A 119 3.24 -1.02 30.32
CA LEU A 119 2.47 -1.93 31.17
C LEU A 119 3.25 -3.24 31.42
N PRO A 120 2.89 -4.02 32.45
CA PRO A 120 3.43 -5.37 32.61
C PRO A 120 3.01 -6.28 31.45
N GLU A 121 3.83 -7.28 31.16
CA GLU A 121 3.49 -8.33 30.19
C GLU A 121 2.21 -9.06 30.62
N ILE A 122 1.38 -9.41 29.65
CA ILE A 122 0.17 -10.19 29.89
C ILE A 122 0.50 -11.63 29.58
N ILE A 123 0.50 -12.50 30.59
CA ILE A 123 0.67 -13.95 30.41
C ILE A 123 -0.60 -14.62 30.90
N THR A 124 -1.35 -15.20 29.98
CA THR A 124 -2.54 -16.01 30.28
C THR A 124 -2.37 -17.42 29.71
N PRO A 125 -3.14 -18.42 30.16
CA PRO A 125 -3.06 -19.78 29.62
C PRO A 125 -3.37 -19.89 28.11
N PHE A 126 -4.06 -18.90 27.53
CA PHE A 126 -4.50 -18.92 26.13
C PHE A 126 -3.69 -18.00 25.22
N PHE A 127 -3.12 -16.92 25.75
CA PHE A 127 -2.28 -16.00 24.98
C PHE A 127 -1.29 -15.26 25.89
N SER A 128 -0.15 -14.87 25.33
CA SER A 128 0.79 -13.94 25.93
C SER A 128 0.98 -12.71 25.06
N VAL A 129 1.21 -11.56 25.70
CA VAL A 129 1.57 -10.31 25.03
C VAL A 129 2.85 -9.80 25.66
N GLU A 130 3.93 -9.97 24.92
CA GLU A 130 5.28 -9.65 25.34
C GLU A 130 5.51 -8.14 25.37
N ARG A 131 6.39 -7.72 26.28
CA ARG A 131 6.93 -6.37 26.31
C ARG A 131 8.32 -6.35 25.68
N PHE A 132 8.59 -5.35 24.85
CA PHE A 132 9.91 -5.13 24.28
C PHE A 132 10.94 -4.86 25.38
N ARG A 133 12.05 -5.60 25.33
CA ARG A 133 13.23 -5.36 26.18
C ARG A 133 14.02 -4.12 25.75
N SER A 134 13.89 -3.70 24.49
CA SER A 134 14.53 -2.50 23.94
C SER A 134 13.65 -1.85 22.87
N ASP A 135 13.38 -0.55 23.02
CA ASP A 135 12.62 0.25 22.04
C ASP A 135 13.53 0.62 20.85
N HIS A 136 13.39 -0.09 19.74
CA HIS A 136 14.03 0.27 18.45
C HIS A 136 13.08 1.06 17.53
N THR A 137 11.90 1.42 18.03
CA THR A 137 10.82 2.06 17.27
C THR A 137 11.21 3.49 16.82
N ALA A 138 12.02 4.19 17.63
CA ALA A 138 12.48 5.54 17.33
C ALA A 138 13.64 5.60 16.32
N SER A 139 14.35 4.50 16.06
CA SER A 139 15.47 4.47 15.10
C SER A 139 15.06 4.28 13.64
N VAL A 140 13.79 3.93 13.38
CA VAL A 140 13.31 3.61 12.03
C VAL A 140 12.72 4.83 11.32
N PHE A 141 12.16 5.80 12.06
CA PHE A 141 11.49 6.96 11.48
C PHE A 141 12.38 8.22 11.46
N LEU A 142 12.36 8.93 10.33
CA LEU A 142 12.89 10.29 10.26
C LEU A 142 11.93 11.21 11.02
N SER A 143 12.45 11.94 12.01
CA SER A 143 11.70 13.04 12.59
C SER A 143 11.38 14.08 11.51
N PHE A 144 10.22 14.75 11.61
CA PHE A 144 9.79 15.78 10.66
C PHE A 144 10.84 16.89 10.46
N SER A 145 11.62 17.16 11.51
CA SER A 145 12.79 18.06 11.51
C SER A 145 13.95 17.51 10.67
N ASP A 146 14.29 16.23 10.77
CA ASP A 146 15.36 15.62 9.96
C ASP A 146 14.97 15.54 8.47
N LEU A 147 13.69 15.32 8.19
CA LEU A 147 13.14 15.24 6.83
C LEU A 147 13.30 16.56 6.05
N PHE A 148 12.91 17.68 6.67
CA PHE A 148 12.88 19.00 6.02
C PHE A 148 14.11 19.88 6.31
N LEU A 149 14.66 19.87 7.53
CA LEU A 149 15.73 20.80 7.93
C LEU A 149 17.14 20.28 7.62
N ARG A 150 17.36 18.95 7.60
CA ARG A 150 18.68 18.34 7.33
C ARG A 150 18.88 17.88 5.89
N GLY A 151 17.87 18.00 5.03
CA GLY A 151 17.94 17.56 3.64
C GLY A 151 18.03 16.03 3.48
N GLU A 152 17.75 15.26 4.53
CA GLU A 152 17.77 13.80 4.48
C GLU A 152 16.68 13.25 3.56
N GLY A 153 15.55 13.95 3.40
CA GLY A 153 14.52 13.59 2.43
C GLY A 153 15.03 13.56 0.97
N ILE A 154 15.97 14.45 0.60
CA ILE A 154 16.56 14.48 -0.76
C ILE A 154 17.55 13.32 -0.94
N LYS A 155 18.34 13.00 0.10
CA LYS A 155 19.22 11.84 0.10
C LYS A 155 18.41 10.55 -0.02
N ASN A 156 17.35 10.42 0.77
CA ASN A 156 16.38 9.33 0.67
C ASN A 156 15.77 9.21 -0.72
N SER A 157 15.36 10.33 -1.32
CA SER A 157 14.77 10.34 -2.66
C SER A 157 15.76 9.88 -3.73
N LYS A 158 17.01 10.33 -3.64
CA LYS A 158 18.08 9.94 -4.57
C LYS A 158 18.39 8.45 -4.45
N GLU A 159 18.47 7.94 -3.23
CA GLU A 159 18.80 6.55 -2.96
C GLU A 159 17.63 5.63 -3.31
N LEU A 160 16.39 6.02 -3.01
CA LEU A 160 15.18 5.37 -3.49
C LEU A 160 15.19 5.28 -5.02
N LEU A 161 15.45 6.38 -5.72
CA LEU A 161 15.55 6.38 -7.17
C LEU A 161 16.66 5.46 -7.68
N LEU A 162 17.79 5.38 -6.97
CA LEU A 162 18.92 4.52 -7.35
C LEU A 162 18.58 3.04 -7.13
N TYR A 163 17.94 2.67 -6.01
CA TYR A 163 17.40 1.33 -5.79
C TYR A 163 16.35 0.94 -6.84
N LEU A 164 15.50 1.89 -7.26
CA LEU A 164 14.45 1.65 -8.24
C LEU A 164 14.92 1.55 -9.69
N SER A 165 16.05 2.18 -10.01
CA SER A 165 16.58 2.21 -11.39
C SER A 165 17.71 1.23 -11.61
N VAL A 166 18.77 1.33 -10.78
CA VAL A 166 20.05 0.65 -11.00
C VAL A 166 20.28 -0.50 -10.02
N GLY A 167 19.68 -0.41 -8.83
CA GLY A 167 20.10 -1.22 -7.69
C GLY A 167 21.36 -0.65 -7.06
N VAL A 168 21.60 -0.97 -5.79
CA VAL A 168 22.79 -0.53 -5.05
C VAL A 168 23.78 -1.70 -4.96
N GLU A 169 24.99 -1.52 -5.49
CA GLU A 169 26.05 -2.56 -5.50
C GLU A 169 26.51 -3.01 -4.11
N ASN A 170 26.22 -2.20 -3.07
CA ASN A 170 26.52 -2.48 -1.66
C ASN A 170 25.27 -2.88 -0.85
N GLY A 171 24.22 -3.35 -1.53
CA GLY A 171 23.04 -3.89 -0.87
C GLY A 171 23.36 -5.17 -0.10
N GLU A 172 22.62 -5.41 0.97
CA GLU A 172 22.67 -6.66 1.74
C GLU A 172 22.40 -7.88 0.82
N TYR A 173 23.03 -9.02 1.11
CA TYR A 173 23.02 -10.22 0.23
C TYR A 173 21.62 -10.79 -0.09
N TYR A 174 20.61 -10.41 0.67
CA TYR A 174 19.22 -10.83 0.48
C TYR A 174 18.36 -9.83 -0.32
N THR A 175 18.86 -8.62 -0.59
CA THR A 175 18.19 -7.61 -1.46
C THR A 175 18.92 -7.37 -2.79
N TYR A 176 20.12 -7.92 -2.96
CA TYR A 176 20.96 -7.75 -4.14
C TYR A 176 21.56 -9.08 -4.62
N MET A 177 21.59 -9.28 -5.94
CA MET A 177 22.24 -10.42 -6.57
C MET A 177 23.36 -9.90 -7.50
N PRO A 178 24.64 -10.28 -7.26
CA PRO A 178 25.75 -9.82 -8.08
C PRO A 178 25.53 -10.12 -9.57
N GLY A 179 25.70 -9.10 -10.42
CA GLY A 179 25.50 -9.21 -11.87
C GLY A 179 24.06 -9.04 -12.36
N TYR A 180 23.10 -8.87 -11.46
CA TYR A 180 21.69 -8.64 -11.79
C TYR A 180 21.15 -7.38 -11.13
N TRP A 181 20.37 -6.63 -11.91
CA TRP A 181 19.64 -5.45 -11.45
C TRP A 181 18.45 -5.89 -10.60
N THR A 182 18.09 -5.13 -9.57
CA THR A 182 16.97 -5.51 -8.68
C THR A 182 15.63 -5.51 -9.42
N PHE A 183 15.47 -4.61 -10.38
CA PHE A 183 14.36 -4.55 -11.33
C PHE A 183 14.85 -4.64 -12.78
N TYR A 184 13.92 -4.87 -13.70
CA TYR A 184 14.22 -4.67 -15.11
C TYR A 184 14.45 -3.17 -15.39
N VAL A 185 15.43 -2.86 -16.24
CA VAL A 185 15.72 -1.47 -16.62
C VAL A 185 14.50 -0.76 -17.22
N PHE A 186 13.64 -1.51 -17.92
CA PHE A 186 12.43 -0.97 -18.53
C PHE A 186 11.25 -0.81 -17.55
N THR A 187 11.25 -1.46 -16.37
CA THR A 187 10.12 -1.33 -15.43
C THR A 187 10.00 0.09 -14.90
N PHE A 188 11.11 0.74 -14.56
CA PHE A 188 11.10 2.12 -14.04
C PHE A 188 10.44 3.15 -14.98
N PRO A 189 10.84 3.29 -16.28
CA PRO A 189 10.17 4.22 -17.19
C PRO A 189 8.72 3.82 -17.47
N VAL A 190 8.41 2.52 -17.54
CA VAL A 190 7.03 2.04 -17.74
C VAL A 190 6.14 2.41 -16.56
N THR A 191 6.60 2.26 -15.32
CA THR A 191 5.84 2.66 -14.12
C THR A 191 5.67 4.18 -14.05
N LEU A 192 6.68 4.97 -14.43
CA LEU A 192 6.53 6.43 -14.49
C LEU A 192 5.47 6.85 -15.53
N ILE A 193 5.48 6.21 -16.70
CA ILE A 193 4.44 6.42 -17.72
C ILE A 193 3.08 5.98 -17.18
N GLY A 194 3.01 4.81 -16.53
CA GLY A 194 1.80 4.28 -15.90
C GLY A 194 1.21 5.24 -14.86
N PHE A 195 2.07 5.84 -14.03
CA PHE A 195 1.68 6.85 -13.05
C PHE A 195 1.09 8.10 -13.72
N VAL A 196 1.77 8.64 -14.74
CA VAL A 196 1.27 9.81 -15.48
C VAL A 196 -0.05 9.50 -16.20
N VAL A 197 -0.18 8.30 -16.77
CA VAL A 197 -1.40 7.85 -17.44
C VAL A 197 -2.54 7.66 -16.45
N SER A 198 -2.29 7.03 -15.29
CA SER A 198 -3.29 6.84 -14.24
C SER A 198 -3.77 8.20 -13.71
N LEU A 199 -2.86 9.15 -13.48
CA LEU A 199 -3.22 10.52 -13.08
C LEU A 199 -4.08 11.23 -14.14
N LYS A 200 -3.74 11.09 -15.43
CA LYS A 200 -4.52 11.65 -16.54
C LYS A 200 -5.91 11.00 -16.64
N ARG A 201 -5.99 9.67 -16.49
CA ARG A 201 -7.25 8.90 -16.52
C ARG A 201 -8.15 9.27 -15.34
N MET A 202 -7.60 9.35 -14.14
CA MET A 202 -8.33 9.81 -12.94
C MET A 202 -8.91 11.20 -13.17
N ARG A 203 -8.10 12.16 -13.65
CA ARG A 203 -8.58 13.52 -13.94
C ARG A 203 -9.64 13.56 -15.04
N LYS A 204 -9.47 12.77 -16.11
CA LYS A 204 -10.41 12.70 -17.24
C LYS A 204 -11.74 12.05 -16.84
N GLY A 205 -11.68 10.86 -16.24
CA GLY A 205 -12.87 10.13 -15.77
C GLY A 205 -13.66 10.95 -14.74
N ARG A 206 -12.97 11.74 -13.93
CA ARG A 206 -13.62 12.69 -13.02
C ARG A 206 -14.31 13.84 -13.74
N ARG A 207 -13.67 14.47 -14.73
CA ARG A 207 -14.32 15.51 -15.56
C ARG A 207 -15.57 14.98 -16.24
N GLU A 208 -15.52 13.76 -16.75
CA GLU A 208 -16.65 13.09 -17.40
C GLU A 208 -17.76 12.75 -16.40
N ALA A 209 -17.43 12.28 -15.19
CA ALA A 209 -18.41 12.03 -14.13
C ALA A 209 -19.11 13.32 -13.67
N THR A 210 -18.35 14.41 -13.52
CA THR A 210 -18.89 15.72 -13.11
C THR A 210 -19.81 16.30 -14.19
N ARG A 211 -19.45 16.12 -15.47
CA ARG A 211 -20.26 16.54 -16.62
C ARG A 211 -21.56 15.72 -16.72
N LYS A 212 -21.50 14.40 -16.52
CA LYS A 212 -22.70 13.55 -16.50
C LYS A 212 -23.63 13.86 -15.33
N GLU A 213 -23.12 14.22 -14.14
CA GLU A 213 -23.98 14.69 -13.04
C GLU A 213 -24.69 16.01 -13.39
N GLN A 214 -24.06 16.90 -14.16
CA GLN A 214 -24.67 18.14 -14.65
C GLN A 214 -25.69 17.86 -15.77
N ASP A 215 -25.37 16.99 -16.72
CA ASP A 215 -26.25 16.63 -17.84
C ASP A 215 -27.49 15.83 -17.34
N ALA A 216 -27.31 14.92 -16.36
CA ALA A 216 -28.40 14.14 -15.75
C ALA A 216 -29.32 14.97 -14.83
N ALA A 217 -28.87 16.14 -14.35
CA ALA A 217 -29.75 17.10 -13.71
C ALA A 217 -30.67 17.82 -14.73
N THR A 218 -30.38 17.66 -16.03
CA THR A 218 -31.10 18.30 -17.13
C THR A 218 -31.99 17.30 -17.91
N ASP A 219 -31.62 16.01 -17.96
CA ASP A 219 -32.40 14.95 -18.62
C ASP A 219 -32.69 13.75 -17.70
N LEU A 220 -33.98 13.56 -17.39
CA LEU A 220 -34.54 12.41 -16.66
C LEU A 220 -34.69 11.19 -17.58
N CYS A 221 -33.58 10.57 -18.01
CA CYS A 221 -33.55 9.13 -18.35
C CYS A 221 -32.16 8.74 -18.89
N SER A 222 -31.44 7.89 -18.16
CA SER A 222 -30.83 6.68 -18.75
C SER A 222 -30.07 5.91 -17.68
N ASP A 223 -30.54 4.71 -17.39
CA ASP A 223 -29.73 3.62 -16.84
C ASP A 223 -28.68 3.21 -17.88
N SER A 224 -27.40 3.27 -17.52
CA SER A 224 -26.35 2.50 -18.21
C SER A 224 -25.11 2.40 -17.31
N ASP A 225 -24.52 1.20 -17.29
CA ASP A 225 -23.37 0.76 -16.50
C ASP A 225 -22.47 1.87 -15.94
N SER A 226 -22.45 1.98 -14.61
CA SER A 226 -21.86 3.14 -13.94
C SER A 226 -20.36 3.29 -14.25
N PRO A 227 -19.93 4.35 -14.96
CA PRO A 227 -18.51 4.66 -15.21
C PRO A 227 -17.73 4.93 -13.91
N SER A 228 -18.42 5.07 -12.78
CA SER A 228 -17.83 5.32 -11.48
C SER A 228 -16.98 4.16 -10.97
N GLY A 229 -17.32 2.91 -11.32
CA GLY A 229 -16.58 1.73 -10.84
C GLY A 229 -15.19 1.57 -11.47
N THR A 230 -15.01 1.98 -12.73
CA THR A 230 -13.70 1.97 -13.40
C THR A 230 -12.82 3.13 -12.94
N VAL A 231 -13.41 4.32 -12.76
CA VAL A 231 -12.71 5.48 -12.18
C VAL A 231 -12.23 5.19 -10.76
N ALA A 232 -13.06 4.54 -9.93
CA ALA A 232 -12.67 4.18 -8.57
C ALA A 232 -11.55 3.14 -8.51
N ALA A 233 -11.51 2.19 -9.45
CA ALA A 233 -10.40 1.24 -9.51
C ALA A 233 -9.07 1.94 -9.80
N GLU A 234 -9.05 2.92 -10.72
CA GLU A 234 -7.88 3.73 -11.00
C GLU A 234 -7.48 4.61 -9.80
N GLU A 235 -8.45 5.18 -9.08
CA GLU A 235 -8.22 5.94 -7.85
C GLU A 235 -7.63 5.08 -6.71
N ILE A 236 -8.07 3.83 -6.57
CA ILE A 236 -7.52 2.88 -5.59
C ILE A 236 -6.05 2.56 -5.91
N VAL A 237 -5.74 2.27 -7.18
CA VAL A 237 -4.35 1.98 -7.60
C VAL A 237 -3.46 3.21 -7.39
N PHE A 238 -3.97 4.40 -7.72
CA PHE A 238 -3.27 5.65 -7.45
C PHE A 238 -3.05 5.87 -5.95
N ALA A 239 -4.03 5.55 -5.11
CA ALA A 239 -3.91 5.65 -3.66
C ALA A 239 -2.85 4.70 -3.10
N ALA A 240 -2.79 3.46 -3.58
CA ALA A 240 -1.74 2.50 -3.22
C ALA A 240 -0.36 3.03 -3.59
N PHE A 241 -0.21 3.52 -4.82
CA PHE A 241 1.04 4.09 -5.29
C PHE A 241 1.47 5.31 -4.47
N LEU A 242 0.56 6.25 -4.23
CA LEU A 242 0.87 7.46 -3.47
C LEU A 242 1.23 7.14 -2.02
N ALA A 243 0.54 6.21 -1.37
CA ALA A 243 0.83 5.80 0.01
C ALA A 243 2.23 5.15 0.11
N SER A 244 2.56 4.24 -0.79
CA SER A 244 3.89 3.61 -0.83
C SER A 244 5.01 4.59 -1.21
N PHE A 245 4.75 5.53 -2.13
CA PHE A 245 5.72 6.54 -2.51
C PHE A 245 6.00 7.53 -1.37
N LEU A 246 4.94 8.06 -0.72
CA LEU A 246 5.08 8.93 0.45
C LEU A 246 5.81 8.22 1.58
N PHE A 247 5.50 6.95 1.83
CA PHE A 247 6.22 6.15 2.81
C PHE A 247 7.72 6.04 2.48
N GLY A 248 8.06 5.75 1.22
CA GLY A 248 9.45 5.69 0.74
C GLY A 248 10.23 7.00 0.95
N LEU A 249 9.57 8.15 1.02
CA LEU A 249 10.21 9.43 1.32
C LEU A 249 10.44 9.66 2.82
N THR A 250 9.55 9.15 3.68
CA THR A 250 9.43 9.54 5.10
C THR A 250 10.23 8.70 6.10
N VAL A 251 10.82 7.57 5.71
CA VAL A 251 11.42 6.61 6.65
C VAL A 251 12.95 6.52 6.42
N ARG A 252 13.78 6.34 7.48
CA ARG A 252 15.25 6.27 7.34
C ARG A 252 15.67 4.98 6.67
N ILE A 253 16.38 5.08 5.54
CA ILE A 253 16.78 3.94 4.72
C ILE A 253 17.39 2.81 5.55
N SER A 254 16.66 1.71 5.52
CA SER A 254 17.02 0.39 6.04
C SER A 254 16.38 -0.64 5.11
N ILE A 255 16.91 -1.85 5.10
CA ILE A 255 16.48 -3.05 4.33
C ILE A 255 14.97 -3.15 4.03
N ASN A 256 14.11 -2.73 4.96
CA ASN A 256 12.66 -2.83 4.90
C ASN A 256 11.98 -1.76 4.02
N HIS A 257 12.71 -0.72 3.63
CA HIS A 257 12.28 0.35 2.70
C HIS A 257 12.04 -0.17 1.31
N ILE A 258 12.81 -1.18 0.95
CA ILE A 258 13.02 -1.58 -0.41
C ILE A 258 11.76 -2.28 -0.96
N ILE A 259 11.04 -3.06 -0.12
CA ILE A 259 9.96 -3.95 -0.60
C ILE A 259 8.58 -3.32 -0.57
N MET A 260 8.33 -2.36 0.33
CA MET A 260 7.08 -1.58 0.32
C MET A 260 6.98 -0.63 -0.88
N VAL A 261 8.12 -0.25 -1.46
CA VAL A 261 8.22 0.57 -2.66
C VAL A 261 8.07 -0.30 -3.92
N TYR A 262 8.31 -1.62 -3.84
CA TYR A 262 8.21 -2.52 -4.98
C TYR A 262 6.78 -2.85 -5.42
N LEU A 263 5.83 -2.81 -4.50
CA LEU A 263 4.42 -3.16 -4.76
C LEU A 263 3.69 -2.26 -5.76
N PRO A 264 3.87 -0.94 -5.73
CA PRO A 264 3.31 -0.04 -6.74
C PRO A 264 3.98 -0.07 -8.12
N LEU A 265 5.11 -0.76 -8.27
CA LEU A 265 5.85 -0.83 -9.54
C LEU A 265 5.38 -1.99 -10.45
N LEU A 266 4.39 -2.76 -9.99
CA LEU A 266 3.74 -3.86 -10.72
C LEU A 266 2.53 -3.41 -11.53
#